data_AF-S1P1D3-F1
#
_entry.id   AF-S1P1D3-F1
#
_cell.length_a   1.000
_cell.length_b   1.000
_cell.length_c   1.000
_cell.angle_alpha   90.00
_cell.angle_beta   90.00
_cell.angle_gamma   90.00
#
_symmetry.space_group_name_H-M   'P 1'
#
loop_
_entity.id
_entity.type
_entity.pdbx_description
1 polymer ?
#
loop_
_entity_poly.entity_id
_entity_poly.type
_entity_poly.pdbx_seq_one_letter_code
_entity_poly.pdbx_strand_id
1 'polypeptide(L)'
;MKGIEVLNNPFLNKGTAFTKDEREKLGLVGMLPSHIQTLEEQAVQAYGQYLSKTSDLEKRIFLMNIFNTNRTLFYKLMGQHIVEFMPIVYDPTVADSIEQYNELFVQPQNAAFLSIDAPEDIEASLKNAAAGRNIRLIVVTDAEGILGIGDWGVNGVDIAIGKLMVYTAAAGIDPSQVLPFASLDLAVCCNKLVLILVKSYLYL
;
A
#
# COMPACT_ATOMS: atom_id res chain seq x y z
N MET A 1 8.81 17.88 -10.29
CA MET A 1 7.49 17.26 -10.46
C MET A 1 6.44 18.35 -10.56
N LYS A 2 5.64 18.36 -11.64
CA LYS A 2 4.54 19.33 -11.86
C LYS A 2 3.38 18.66 -12.59
N GLY A 3 2.21 19.29 -12.59
CA GLY A 3 1.02 18.85 -13.30
C GLY A 3 0.59 17.45 -12.89
N ILE A 4 0.33 16.61 -13.90
CA ILE A 4 -0.15 15.24 -13.70
C ILE A 4 0.81 14.36 -12.88
N GLU A 5 2.12 14.62 -12.94
CA GLU A 5 3.11 13.84 -12.18
C GLU A 5 2.88 13.94 -10.66
N VAL A 6 2.47 15.13 -10.18
CA VAL A 6 2.17 15.34 -8.75
C VAL A 6 0.89 14.63 -8.37
N LEU A 7 -0.13 14.66 -9.25
CA LEU A 7 -1.40 13.96 -9.02
C LEU A 7 -1.22 12.43 -9.00
N ASN A 8 -0.29 11.91 -9.80
CA ASN A 8 0.02 10.48 -9.86
C ASN A 8 1.00 10.02 -8.78
N ASN A 9 1.57 10.93 -7.98
CA ASN A 9 2.44 10.58 -6.86
C ASN A 9 1.62 10.51 -5.57
N PRO A 10 1.33 9.32 -5.03
CA PRO A 10 0.43 9.18 -3.89
C PRO A 10 1.00 9.75 -2.58
N PHE A 11 2.30 9.99 -2.50
CA PHE A 11 2.94 10.63 -1.35
C PHE A 11 2.80 12.16 -1.37
N LEU A 12 2.57 12.75 -2.55
CA LEU A 12 2.47 14.21 -2.73
C LEU A 12 1.06 14.68 -3.07
N ASN A 13 0.24 13.80 -3.63
CA ASN A 13 -1.10 14.12 -4.08
C ASN A 13 -2.02 14.49 -2.90
N LYS A 14 -2.60 15.70 -2.96
CA LYS A 14 -3.61 16.19 -2.01
C LYS A 14 -5.03 16.19 -2.59
N GLY A 15 -5.18 15.78 -3.85
CA GLY A 15 -6.46 15.87 -4.57
C GLY A 15 -7.04 17.28 -4.55
N THR A 16 -8.31 17.41 -4.20
CA THR A 16 -9.01 18.69 -4.08
C THR A 16 -8.50 19.61 -2.97
N ALA A 17 -7.62 19.13 -2.08
CA ALA A 17 -7.05 19.91 -0.99
C ALA A 17 -5.80 20.72 -1.37
N PHE A 18 -5.33 20.67 -2.62
CA PHE A 18 -4.35 21.65 -3.09
C PHE A 18 -4.93 23.07 -3.03
N THR A 19 -4.24 23.94 -2.31
CA THR A 19 -4.56 25.37 -2.20
C THR A 19 -4.41 26.07 -3.55
N LYS A 20 -4.99 27.28 -3.69
CA LYS A 20 -4.88 28.07 -4.92
C LYS A 20 -3.41 28.30 -5.32
N ASP A 21 -2.58 28.73 -4.38
CA ASP A 21 -1.16 28.98 -4.60
C ASP A 21 -0.39 27.72 -4.99
N GLU A 22 -0.70 26.56 -4.37
CA GLU A 22 -0.10 25.28 -4.76
C GLU A 22 -0.51 24.91 -6.19
N ARG A 23 -1.78 25.09 -6.55
CA ARG A 23 -2.25 24.80 -7.91
C ARG A 23 -1.54 25.65 -8.95
N GLU A 24 -1.32 26.94 -8.67
CA GLU A 24 -0.56 27.82 -9.56
C GLU A 24 0.91 27.37 -9.69
N LYS A 25 1.60 27.15 -8.56
CA LYS A 25 3.02 26.77 -8.54
C LYS A 25 3.30 25.40 -9.17
N LEU A 26 2.39 24.46 -8.95
CA LEU A 26 2.50 23.08 -9.43
C LEU A 26 1.91 22.88 -10.83
N GLY A 27 1.25 23.90 -11.41
CA GLY A 27 0.65 23.80 -12.75
C GLY A 27 -0.61 22.94 -12.78
N LEU A 28 -1.45 23.02 -11.75
CA LEU A 28 -2.72 22.28 -11.60
C LEU A 28 -3.96 23.16 -11.86
N VAL A 29 -3.78 24.42 -12.26
CA VAL A 29 -4.89 25.32 -12.59
C VAL A 29 -5.70 24.72 -13.74
N GLY A 30 -7.00 24.50 -13.52
CA GLY A 30 -7.91 23.86 -14.48
C GLY A 30 -7.90 22.33 -14.46
N MET A 31 -7.02 21.68 -13.68
CA MET A 31 -6.95 20.21 -13.60
C MET A 31 -7.81 19.60 -12.47
N LEU A 32 -8.32 20.43 -11.56
CA LEU A 32 -9.11 20.02 -10.39
C LEU A 32 -10.36 20.89 -10.26
N PRO A 33 -11.46 20.38 -9.67
CA PRO A 33 -12.64 21.19 -9.36
C PRO A 33 -12.28 22.46 -8.59
N SER A 34 -13.00 23.56 -8.86
CA SER A 34 -12.67 24.89 -8.30
C SER A 34 -12.76 24.95 -6.77
N HIS A 35 -13.64 24.16 -6.17
CA HIS A 35 -13.73 24.04 -4.71
C HIS A 35 -12.44 23.43 -4.14
N ILE A 36 -11.89 24.08 -3.11
CA ILE A 36 -10.75 23.56 -2.34
C ILE A 36 -11.32 22.91 -1.09
N GLN A 37 -11.15 21.60 -0.96
CA GLN A 37 -11.61 20.87 0.22
C GLN A 37 -10.53 20.86 1.30
N THR A 38 -10.94 20.81 2.56
CA THR A 38 -10.05 20.42 3.66
C THR A 38 -9.84 18.91 3.66
N LEU A 39 -8.77 18.45 4.32
CA LEU A 39 -8.54 17.01 4.50
C LEU A 39 -9.69 16.34 5.28
N GLU A 40 -10.36 17.06 6.18
CA GLU A 40 -11.50 16.55 6.93
C GLU A 40 -12.72 16.34 6.03
N GLU A 41 -13.03 17.29 5.16
CA GLU A 41 -14.12 17.13 4.18
C GLU A 41 -13.87 15.95 3.23
N GLN A 42 -12.62 15.78 2.78
CA GLN A 42 -12.23 14.62 2.00
C GLN A 42 -12.41 13.31 2.79
N ALA A 43 -12.05 13.29 4.07
CA ALA A 43 -12.22 12.12 4.93
C ALA A 43 -13.70 11.76 5.12
N VAL A 44 -14.56 12.75 5.41
CA VAL A 44 -16.02 12.54 5.52
C VAL A 44 -16.60 11.98 4.22
N GLN A 45 -16.22 12.55 3.08
CA GLN A 45 -16.69 12.10 1.76
C GLN A 45 -16.20 10.68 1.44
N ALA A 46 -14.93 10.37 1.73
CA ALA A 46 -14.35 9.06 1.49
C ALA A 46 -14.96 7.99 2.41
N TYR A 47 -15.19 8.32 3.68
CA TYR A 47 -15.86 7.43 4.62
C TYR A 47 -17.31 7.13 4.20
N GLY A 48 -18.05 8.13 3.70
CA GLY A 48 -19.39 7.91 3.12
C GLY A 48 -19.38 6.94 1.92
N GLN A 49 -18.35 7.01 1.06
CA GLN A 49 -18.17 6.06 -0.05
C GLN A 49 -17.77 4.66 0.44
N TYR A 50 -16.97 4.56 1.50
CA TYR A 50 -16.65 3.29 2.14
C TYR A 50 -17.90 2.62 2.70
N LEU A 51 -18.75 3.36 3.41
CA LEU A 51 -20.02 2.85 3.95
C LEU A 51 -21.01 2.42 2.86
N SER A 52 -20.87 2.92 1.63
CA SER A 52 -21.73 2.51 0.52
C SER A 52 -21.33 1.18 -0.13
N LYS A 53 -20.22 0.56 0.30
CA LYS A 53 -19.75 -0.72 -0.24
C LYS A 53 -20.47 -1.89 0.43
N THR A 54 -20.77 -2.91 -0.37
CA THR A 54 -21.68 -3.99 0.05
C THR A 54 -20.96 -5.18 0.67
N SER A 55 -19.71 -5.42 0.25
CA SER A 55 -18.87 -6.50 0.79
C SER A 55 -17.57 -5.95 1.38
N ASP A 56 -16.94 -6.74 2.24
CA ASP A 56 -15.64 -6.35 2.83
C ASP A 56 -14.53 -6.31 1.77
N LEU A 57 -14.58 -7.17 0.75
CA LEU A 57 -13.68 -7.09 -0.39
C LEU A 57 -13.84 -5.78 -1.17
N GLU A 58 -15.08 -5.32 -1.42
CA GLU A 58 -15.32 -4.02 -2.05
C GLU A 58 -14.81 -2.85 -1.20
N LYS A 59 -14.99 -2.92 0.12
CA LYS A 59 -14.42 -1.95 1.07
C LYS A 59 -12.89 -1.94 1.00
N ARG A 60 -12.26 -3.11 0.97
CA ARG A 60 -10.81 -3.25 0.83
C ARG A 60 -10.31 -2.64 -0.47
N ILE A 61 -10.92 -2.99 -1.61
CA ILE A 61 -10.57 -2.42 -2.92
C ILE A 61 -10.69 -0.89 -2.89
N PHE A 62 -11.76 -0.35 -2.29
CA PHE A 62 -11.93 1.08 -2.14
C PHE A 62 -10.80 1.72 -1.30
N LEU A 63 -10.47 1.15 -0.14
CA LEU A 63 -9.36 1.63 0.69
C LEU A 63 -8.01 1.52 -0.03
N MET A 64 -7.77 0.46 -0.81
CA MET A 64 -6.57 0.31 -1.62
C MET A 64 -6.49 1.37 -2.72
N ASN A 65 -7.61 1.76 -3.32
CA ASN A 65 -7.65 2.86 -4.29
C ASN A 65 -7.26 4.19 -3.65
N ILE A 66 -7.74 4.48 -2.42
CA ILE A 66 -7.32 5.68 -1.69
C ILE A 66 -5.83 5.59 -1.36
N PHE A 67 -5.37 4.46 -0.81
CA PHE A 67 -3.96 4.21 -0.52
C PHE A 67 -3.13 4.55 -1.75
N ASN A 68 -3.46 3.97 -2.90
CA ASN A 68 -2.77 4.10 -4.18
C ASN A 68 -2.79 5.51 -4.78
N THR A 69 -3.70 6.39 -4.34
CA THR A 69 -3.90 7.72 -4.93
C THR A 69 -3.44 8.84 -4.01
N ASN A 70 -3.68 8.73 -2.70
CA ASN A 70 -3.40 9.77 -1.70
C ASN A 70 -3.14 9.10 -0.33
N ARG A 71 -1.86 8.91 0.00
CA ARG A 71 -1.42 8.30 1.26
C ARG A 71 -1.88 9.11 2.47
N THR A 72 -1.84 10.45 2.38
CA THR A 72 -2.25 11.32 3.49
C THR A 72 -3.72 11.10 3.86
N LEU A 73 -4.60 11.02 2.86
CA LEU A 73 -6.03 10.74 3.08
C LEU A 73 -6.26 9.32 3.62
N PHE A 74 -5.55 8.33 3.07
CA PHE A 74 -5.64 6.96 3.58
C PHE A 74 -5.28 6.88 5.07
N TYR A 75 -4.15 7.44 5.48
CA TYR A 75 -3.72 7.38 6.88
C TYR A 75 -4.55 8.27 7.81
N LYS A 76 -5.13 9.37 7.29
CA LYS A 76 -6.14 10.15 8.01
C LYS A 76 -7.36 9.29 8.37
N LEU A 77 -7.89 8.54 7.40
CA LEU A 77 -9.03 7.64 7.63
C LEU A 77 -8.66 6.49 8.57
N MET A 78 -7.52 5.84 8.34
CA MET A 78 -7.01 4.79 9.23
C MET A 78 -6.90 5.27 10.68
N GLY A 79 -6.42 6.50 10.91
CA GLY A 79 -6.34 7.08 12.26
C GLY A 79 -7.71 7.33 12.90
N GLN A 80 -8.74 7.66 12.11
CA GLN A 80 -10.10 7.91 12.61
C GLN A 80 -10.89 6.60 12.84
N HIS A 81 -10.64 5.57 12.04
CA HIS A 81 -11.46 4.36 11.97
C HIS A 81 -10.65 3.07 12.17
N ILE A 82 -9.52 3.11 12.89
CA ILE A 82 -8.54 2.01 12.96
C ILE A 82 -9.16 0.66 13.31
N VAL A 83 -10.07 0.62 14.28
CA VAL A 83 -10.72 -0.61 14.76
C VAL A 83 -11.62 -1.23 13.68
N GLU A 84 -12.33 -0.38 12.93
CA GLU A 84 -13.23 -0.79 11.85
C GLU A 84 -12.45 -1.19 10.60
N PHE A 85 -11.36 -0.50 10.30
CA PHE A 85 -10.60 -0.71 9.08
C PHE A 85 -9.61 -1.87 9.20
N MET A 86 -9.13 -2.19 10.40
CA MET A 86 -8.17 -3.28 10.63
C MET A 86 -8.60 -4.60 9.97
N PRO A 87 -9.83 -5.12 10.18
CA PRO A 87 -10.22 -6.38 9.57
C PRO A 87 -10.36 -6.33 8.04
N ILE A 88 -10.51 -5.13 7.47
CA ILE A 88 -10.65 -4.90 6.03
C ILE A 88 -9.28 -4.80 5.33
N VAL A 89 -8.33 -4.07 5.94
CA VAL A 89 -6.99 -3.87 5.37
C VAL A 89 -6.02 -5.01 5.70
N TYR A 90 -6.33 -5.81 6.73
CA TYR A 90 -5.54 -6.96 7.14
C TYR A 90 -6.46 -8.20 7.25
N ASP A 91 -6.34 -9.03 8.28
CA ASP A 91 -7.13 -10.25 8.43
C ASP A 91 -8.55 -9.99 8.95
N PRO A 92 -9.59 -10.65 8.41
CA PRO A 92 -9.54 -11.75 7.46
C PRO A 92 -9.60 -11.33 5.98
N THR A 93 -10.04 -10.12 5.64
CA THR A 93 -10.41 -9.74 4.26
C THR A 93 -9.22 -9.71 3.29
N VAL A 94 -7.99 -9.54 3.78
CA VAL A 94 -6.78 -9.64 2.95
C VAL A 94 -6.63 -11.02 2.30
N ALA A 95 -7.14 -12.09 2.92
CA ALA A 95 -7.10 -13.43 2.34
C ALA A 95 -7.85 -13.45 0.99
N ASP A 96 -9.09 -12.96 0.94
CA ASP A 96 -9.89 -12.89 -0.29
C ASP A 96 -9.19 -12.11 -1.42
N SER A 97 -8.43 -11.07 -1.05
CA SER A 97 -7.62 -10.25 -1.96
C SER A 97 -6.42 -10.99 -2.52
N ILE A 98 -5.77 -11.83 -1.70
CA ILE A 98 -4.63 -12.66 -2.09
C ILE A 98 -5.08 -13.79 -3.02
N GLU A 99 -6.21 -14.44 -2.71
CA GLU A 99 -6.76 -15.51 -3.54
C GLU A 99 -7.10 -15.02 -4.96
N GLN A 100 -7.46 -13.74 -5.09
CA GLN A 100 -7.87 -13.08 -6.34
C GLN A 100 -6.85 -12.03 -6.83
N TYR A 101 -5.60 -12.09 -6.37
CA TYR A 101 -4.63 -11.00 -6.58
C TYR A 101 -4.40 -10.70 -8.06
N ASN A 102 -4.31 -11.73 -8.90
CA ASN A 102 -4.06 -11.57 -10.33
C ASN A 102 -5.24 -10.86 -11.03
N GLU A 103 -6.46 -11.20 -10.66
CA GLU A 103 -7.69 -10.64 -11.19
C GLU A 103 -7.91 -9.19 -10.72
N LEU A 104 -7.49 -8.89 -9.49
CA LEU A 104 -7.65 -7.59 -8.85
C LEU A 104 -6.45 -6.66 -9.04
N PHE A 105 -5.36 -7.12 -9.66
CA PHE A 105 -4.14 -6.35 -9.81
C PHE A 105 -4.35 -5.09 -10.66
N VAL A 106 -4.11 -3.93 -10.05
CA VAL A 106 -4.14 -2.63 -10.75
C VAL A 106 -2.76 -1.98 -10.81
N GLN A 107 -1.99 -2.05 -9.71
CA GLN A 107 -0.66 -1.48 -9.63
C GLN A 107 0.16 -2.18 -8.53
N PRO A 108 1.51 -2.15 -8.60
CA PRO A 108 2.36 -2.89 -7.67
C PRO A 108 2.45 -2.30 -6.25
N GLN A 109 1.76 -1.19 -5.98
CA GLN A 109 1.73 -0.51 -4.67
C GLN A 109 3.12 -0.22 -4.07
N ASN A 110 4.09 0.09 -4.94
CA ASN A 110 5.50 0.31 -4.61
C ASN A 110 6.21 -0.92 -4.02
N ALA A 111 5.68 -2.14 -4.24
CA ALA A 111 6.34 -3.38 -3.86
C ALA A 111 7.51 -3.69 -4.80
N ALA A 112 8.55 -4.29 -4.23
CA ALA A 112 9.60 -4.95 -4.99
C ALA A 112 9.25 -6.45 -5.16
N PHE A 113 9.54 -6.99 -6.34
CA PHE A 113 9.39 -8.40 -6.68
C PHE A 113 10.75 -8.93 -7.12
N LEU A 114 11.32 -9.91 -6.42
CA LEU A 114 12.63 -10.47 -6.74
C LEU A 114 12.53 -11.95 -7.11
N SER A 115 13.00 -12.35 -8.29
CA SER A 115 13.08 -13.76 -8.68
C SER A 115 14.40 -14.40 -8.25
N ILE A 116 14.35 -15.66 -7.82
CA ILE A 116 15.55 -16.48 -7.61
C ILE A 116 16.29 -16.80 -8.92
N ASP A 117 15.60 -16.73 -10.06
CA ASP A 117 16.19 -16.99 -11.38
C ASP A 117 17.08 -15.83 -11.88
N ALA A 118 16.99 -14.66 -11.22
CA ALA A 118 17.74 -13.46 -11.56
C ALA A 118 18.33 -12.79 -10.30
N PRO A 119 19.21 -13.47 -9.55
CA PRO A 119 19.81 -12.92 -8.32
C PRO A 119 20.69 -11.69 -8.57
N GLU A 120 21.19 -11.50 -9.78
CA GLU A 120 21.92 -10.31 -10.21
C GLU A 120 21.04 -9.05 -10.24
N ASP A 121 19.73 -9.19 -10.40
CA ASP A 121 18.79 -8.06 -10.51
C ASP A 121 18.33 -7.52 -9.15
N ILE A 122 18.73 -8.15 -8.04
CA ILE A 122 18.32 -7.78 -6.68
C ILE A 122 18.59 -6.29 -6.40
N GLU A 123 19.81 -5.82 -6.69
CA GLU A 123 20.20 -4.43 -6.42
C GLU A 123 19.40 -3.44 -7.27
N ALA A 124 19.24 -3.73 -8.57
CA ALA A 124 18.48 -2.90 -9.49
C ALA A 124 17.01 -2.83 -9.07
N SER A 125 16.42 -3.97 -8.73
CA SER A 125 15.02 -4.09 -8.32
C SER A 125 14.73 -3.30 -7.05
N LEU A 126 15.61 -3.38 -6.04
CA LEU A 126 15.50 -2.59 -4.82
C LEU A 126 15.62 -1.09 -5.08
N LYS A 127 16.58 -0.66 -5.91
CA LYS A 127 16.74 0.75 -6.28
C LYS A 127 15.51 1.29 -7.02
N ASN A 128 14.98 0.50 -7.96
CA ASN A 128 13.81 0.87 -8.75
C ASN A 128 12.56 0.98 -7.87
N ALA A 129 12.31 -0.01 -6.99
CA ALA A 129 11.16 0.01 -6.10
C ALA A 129 11.26 1.12 -5.02
N ALA A 130 12.47 1.40 -4.52
CA ALA A 130 12.70 2.53 -3.63
C ALA A 130 12.45 3.88 -4.33
N ALA A 131 12.72 3.98 -5.64
CA ALA A 131 12.49 5.20 -6.43
C ALA A 131 13.11 6.47 -5.79
N GLY A 132 14.31 6.33 -5.22
CA GLY A 132 15.02 7.42 -4.53
C GLY A 132 14.51 7.76 -3.13
N ARG A 133 13.54 7.01 -2.58
CA ARG A 133 13.06 7.17 -1.21
C ARG A 133 14.07 6.63 -0.19
N ASN A 134 14.13 7.28 0.96
CA ASN A 134 14.96 6.82 2.09
C ASN A 134 14.20 5.75 2.89
N ILE A 135 14.38 4.49 2.51
CA ILE A 135 13.67 3.36 3.12
C ILE A 135 14.31 2.98 4.47
N ARG A 136 13.48 2.85 5.50
CA ARG A 136 13.87 2.48 6.88
C ARG A 136 13.22 1.20 7.38
N LEU A 137 12.12 0.79 6.76
CA LEU A 137 11.41 -0.43 7.11
C LEU A 137 11.04 -1.20 5.84
N ILE A 138 11.37 -2.48 5.84
CA ILE A 138 11.02 -3.42 4.79
C ILE A 138 10.26 -4.56 5.45
N VAL A 139 9.15 -4.98 4.84
CA VAL A 139 8.48 -6.24 5.21
C VAL A 139 8.61 -7.17 4.02
N VAL A 140 9.18 -8.34 4.27
CA VAL A 140 9.44 -9.37 3.27
C VAL A 140 8.55 -10.59 3.54
N THR A 141 8.02 -11.18 2.48
CA THR A 141 7.35 -12.48 2.49
C THR A 141 7.79 -13.32 1.30
N ASP A 142 8.01 -14.62 1.54
CA ASP A 142 8.10 -15.69 0.52
C ASP A 142 6.74 -16.32 0.20
N ALA A 143 5.74 -16.02 1.04
CA ALA A 143 4.34 -16.38 0.88
C ALA A 143 4.00 -17.88 0.90
N GLU A 144 4.91 -18.71 1.43
CA GLU A 144 4.70 -20.16 1.55
C GLU A 144 3.64 -20.53 2.61
N GLY A 145 3.42 -19.64 3.60
CA GLY A 145 2.53 -19.87 4.74
C GLY A 145 1.68 -18.66 5.08
N ILE A 146 0.80 -18.25 4.17
CA ILE A 146 -0.10 -17.12 4.38
C ILE A 146 -1.32 -17.54 5.19
N LEU A 147 -1.53 -16.93 6.36
CA LEU A 147 -2.76 -16.92 7.17
C LEU A 147 -3.52 -18.27 7.33
N GLY A 148 -2.82 -19.41 7.20
CA GLY A 148 -3.45 -20.73 7.17
C GLY A 148 -4.17 -21.09 5.87
N ILE A 149 -4.20 -20.20 4.86
CA ILE A 149 -4.69 -20.47 3.50
C ILE A 149 -3.63 -21.12 2.59
N GLY A 150 -2.40 -21.28 3.08
CA GLY A 150 -1.33 -22.03 2.41
C GLY A 150 -0.36 -21.16 1.62
N ASP A 151 0.20 -21.75 0.57
CA ASP A 151 1.17 -21.12 -0.32
C ASP A 151 0.42 -20.37 -1.45
N TRP A 152 0.72 -19.09 -1.58
CA TRP A 152 0.14 -18.20 -2.59
C TRP A 152 1.20 -17.50 -3.45
N GLY A 153 2.47 -17.87 -3.31
CA GLY A 153 3.59 -17.28 -4.04
C GLY A 153 3.51 -15.75 -4.13
N VAL A 154 3.63 -15.22 -5.34
CA VAL A 154 3.67 -13.77 -5.60
C VAL A 154 2.43 -13.02 -5.06
N ASN A 155 1.28 -13.67 -5.08
CA ASN A 155 0.01 -13.06 -4.65
C ASN A 155 0.05 -12.70 -3.15
N GLY A 156 0.87 -13.39 -2.36
CA GLY A 156 1.04 -13.12 -0.93
C GLY A 156 1.72 -11.79 -0.60
N VAL A 157 2.18 -11.02 -1.61
CA VAL A 157 2.74 -9.66 -1.41
C VAL A 157 1.79 -8.73 -0.65
N ASP A 158 0.47 -8.96 -0.78
CA ASP A 158 -0.57 -8.21 -0.09
C ASP A 158 -0.47 -8.28 1.45
N ILE A 159 0.13 -9.35 2.01
CA ILE A 159 0.45 -9.43 3.43
C ILE A 159 1.53 -8.45 3.83
N ALA A 160 2.59 -8.34 3.03
CA ALA A 160 3.67 -7.40 3.30
C ALA A 160 3.17 -5.95 3.24
N ILE A 161 2.32 -5.67 2.25
CA ILE A 161 1.66 -4.37 2.08
C ILE A 161 0.75 -4.07 3.28
N GLY A 162 -0.12 -5.01 3.67
CA GLY A 162 -1.02 -4.87 4.82
C GLY A 162 -0.26 -4.63 6.13
N LYS A 163 0.78 -5.42 6.42
CA LYS A 163 1.62 -5.23 7.62
C LYS A 163 2.26 -3.84 7.65
N LEU A 164 2.75 -3.34 6.53
CA LEU A 164 3.31 -2.00 6.46
C LEU A 164 2.26 -0.92 6.68
N MET A 165 1.04 -1.07 6.17
CA MET A 165 -0.06 -0.16 6.48
C MET A 165 -0.32 -0.10 7.98
N VAL A 166 -0.38 -1.27 8.64
CA VAL A 166 -0.60 -1.37 10.08
C VAL A 166 0.55 -0.76 10.87
N TYR A 167 1.80 -1.05 10.54
CA TYR A 167 2.96 -0.45 11.22
C TYR A 167 3.02 1.06 11.05
N THR A 168 2.70 1.55 9.85
CA THR A 168 2.66 2.98 9.57
C THR A 168 1.56 3.66 10.40
N ALA A 169 0.36 3.07 10.47
CA ALA A 169 -0.75 3.62 11.23
C ALA A 169 -0.55 3.52 12.76
N ALA A 170 -0.02 2.39 13.26
CA ALA A 170 0.10 2.12 14.69
C ALA A 170 1.36 2.73 15.31
N ALA A 171 2.50 2.71 14.59
CA ALA A 171 3.79 3.18 15.10
C ALA A 171 4.17 4.57 14.57
N GLY A 172 3.33 5.22 13.75
CA GLY A 172 3.58 6.56 13.23
C GLY A 172 4.80 6.64 12.31
N ILE A 173 5.13 5.54 11.63
CA ILE A 173 6.22 5.50 10.66
C ILE A 173 5.82 6.37 9.45
N ASP A 174 6.79 7.03 8.82
CA ASP A 174 6.53 7.79 7.59
C ASP A 174 6.24 6.81 6.42
N PRO A 175 5.08 6.88 5.75
CA PRO A 175 4.75 6.00 4.63
C PRO A 175 5.74 6.08 3.46
N SER A 176 6.47 7.18 3.30
CA SER A 176 7.49 7.30 2.27
C SER A 176 8.75 6.48 2.58
N GLN A 177 8.93 6.08 3.84
CA GLN A 177 10.10 5.35 4.34
C GLN A 177 9.87 3.84 4.44
N VAL A 178 8.73 3.33 3.96
CA VAL A 178 8.42 1.90 3.96
C VAL A 178 8.48 1.29 2.55
N LEU A 179 8.89 0.03 2.46
CA LEU A 179 8.94 -0.72 1.21
C LEU A 179 8.37 -2.14 1.41
N PRO A 180 7.21 -2.45 0.80
CA PRO A 180 6.72 -3.83 0.76
C PRO A 180 7.59 -4.64 -0.18
N PHE A 181 7.78 -5.90 0.15
CA PHE A 181 8.68 -6.76 -0.60
C PHE A 181 8.09 -8.17 -0.66
N ALA A 182 7.98 -8.71 -1.87
CA ALA A 182 7.75 -10.12 -2.10
C ALA A 182 8.99 -10.72 -2.77
N SER A 183 9.53 -11.77 -2.15
CA SER A 183 10.44 -12.66 -2.86
C SER A 183 9.61 -13.61 -3.71
N LEU A 184 9.85 -13.63 -5.02
CA LEU A 184 9.37 -14.66 -5.92
C LEU A 184 10.12 -15.96 -5.60
N ASP A 185 9.34 -16.94 -5.19
CA ASP A 185 9.47 -18.36 -5.53
C ASP A 185 10.88 -18.96 -5.34
N LEU A 186 11.17 -19.40 -4.11
CA LEU A 186 11.97 -20.61 -3.93
C LEU A 186 11.09 -21.76 -4.44
N ALA A 187 11.15 -22.09 -5.73
CA ALA A 187 10.52 -23.30 -6.23
C ALA A 187 10.98 -24.48 -5.35
N VAL A 188 10.09 -24.93 -4.45
CA VAL A 188 10.21 -26.09 -3.55
C VAL A 188 11.66 -26.55 -3.34
N CYS A 189 12.52 -25.77 -2.67
CA CYS A 189 13.69 -26.24 -1.91
C CYS A 189 14.68 -25.14 -1.51
N CYS A 190 15.18 -25.30 -0.27
CA CYS A 190 16.51 -24.91 0.23
C CYS A 190 16.75 -23.46 0.70
N ASN A 191 16.63 -23.33 2.03
CA ASN A 191 17.62 -22.76 2.96
C ASN A 191 18.86 -22.11 2.32
N LYS A 192 18.84 -20.78 2.19
CA LYS A 192 19.81 -19.83 2.79
C LYS A 192 19.68 -18.48 2.09
N LEU A 193 18.96 -17.56 2.72
CA LEU A 193 19.34 -16.15 2.74
C LEU A 193 18.92 -15.60 4.09
N VAL A 194 19.83 -14.90 4.78
CA VAL A 194 19.51 -14.21 6.04
C VAL A 194 18.65 -13.01 5.70
N LEU A 195 17.35 -13.26 5.55
CA LEU A 195 16.31 -12.26 5.51
C LEU A 195 15.94 -11.92 6.96
N ILE A 196 15.80 -10.63 7.27
CA ILE A 196 15.06 -10.22 8.47
C ILE A 196 13.59 -10.58 8.20
N LEU A 197 13.28 -11.86 8.37
CA LEU A 197 11.96 -12.37 8.62
C LEU A 197 11.49 -11.67 9.88
N VAL A 198 10.58 -10.71 9.72
CA VAL A 198 9.63 -10.44 10.79
C VAL A 198 8.72 -11.68 10.85
N LYS A 199 9.24 -12.76 11.47
CA LYS A 199 8.43 -13.79 12.12
C LYS A 199 7.73 -13.12 13.30
N SER A 200 6.85 -12.17 13.03
CA SER A 200 5.84 -11.79 13.99
C SER A 200 4.83 -12.92 13.98
N TYR A 201 5.02 -13.85 14.91
CA TYR A 201 3.87 -14.40 15.61
C TYR A 201 3.10 -13.20 16.16
N LEU A 202 2.11 -12.70 15.42
CA LEU A 202 1.05 -11.91 16.04
C LEU A 202 0.19 -12.90 16.79
N TYR A 203 0.56 -13.18 18.04
CA TYR A 203 -0.44 -13.44 19.06
C TYR A 203 -0.98 -12.07 19.46
N LEU A 204 -2.17 -11.74 18.95
CA LEU A 204 -3.13 -10.91 19.68
C LEU A 204 -4.14 -11.86 20.32
#